data_AF-A0A9E2YLL2-F1
#
_entry.id   AF-A0A9E2YLL2-F1
#
_cell.length_a   1.000
_cell.length_b   1.000
_cell.length_c   1.000
_cell.angle_alpha   90.00
_cell.angle_beta   90.00
_cell.angle_gamma   90.00
#
_symmetry.space_group_name_H-M   'P 1'
#
loop_
_entity.id
_entity.type
_entity.pdbx_description
1 polymer ?
#
loop_
_entity_poly.entity_id
_entity_poly.type
_entity_poly.pdbx_seq_one_letter_code
_entity_poly.pdbx_strand_id
1 'polypeptide(L)'
;MVVGAPMDHPARLLPYIAVGAALGVAMREGLATVWHTATQRWVFMLVFAAVAALPLGWMVVAAARPRLLAAVWGWSGALASISATSVVALGVSPLWALAGIVLIPLSAATGVAVGAIVGLKHRQIHPVADAP
;
A
#
# COMPACT_ATOMS: atom_id res chain seq x y z
N MET A 1 7.97 29.15 20.04
CA MET A 1 6.50 28.93 20.12
C MET A 1 6.10 28.09 18.92
N VAL A 2 5.85 26.79 19.11
CA VAL A 2 5.32 25.94 18.05
C VAL A 2 3.83 26.26 17.95
N VAL A 3 3.48 27.13 17.00
CA VAL A 3 2.10 27.38 16.60
C VAL A 3 1.54 26.03 16.17
N GLY A 4 0.61 25.48 16.96
CA GLY A 4 -0.04 24.22 16.66
C GLY A 4 -0.66 24.31 15.28
N ALA A 5 -0.09 23.60 14.31
CA ALA A 5 -0.69 23.47 13.00
C ALA A 5 -2.12 22.96 13.20
N PRO A 6 -3.15 23.61 12.63
CA PRO A 6 -4.52 23.18 12.78
C PRO A 6 -4.60 21.73 12.31
N MET A 7 -4.88 20.80 13.24
CA MET A 7 -5.15 19.42 12.86
C MET A 7 -6.40 19.45 11.98
N ASP A 8 -6.22 19.14 10.70
CA ASP A 8 -7.35 19.00 9.77
C ASP A 8 -8.38 18.06 10.39
N HIS A 9 -9.62 18.54 10.53
CA HIS A 9 -10.72 17.76 11.09
C HIS A 9 -10.80 16.42 10.33
N PRO A 10 -10.87 15.25 11.00
CA PRO A 10 -10.81 13.94 10.35
C PRO A 10 -11.85 13.77 9.22
N ALA A 11 -12.99 14.45 9.33
CA ALA A 11 -14.02 14.49 8.29
C ALA A 11 -13.52 15.02 6.92
N ARG A 12 -12.51 15.89 6.89
CA ARG A 12 -11.93 16.45 5.65
C ARG A 12 -11.01 15.47 4.93
N LEU A 13 -10.54 14.42 5.60
CA LEU A 13 -9.66 13.40 5.03
C LEU A 13 -10.45 12.22 4.44
N LEU A 14 -11.70 12.00 4.89
CA LEU A 14 -12.57 10.92 4.42
C LEU A 14 -12.68 10.83 2.89
N PRO A 15 -12.87 11.92 2.12
CA PRO A 15 -12.96 11.84 0.66
C PRO A 15 -11.67 11.29 0.03
N TYR A 16 -10.50 11.64 0.57
CA TYR A 16 -9.21 11.16 0.05
C TYR A 16 -9.01 9.68 0.33
N ILE A 17 -9.41 9.21 1.52
CA ILE A 17 -9.42 7.77 1.85
C ILE A 17 -10.33 7.02 0.88
N ALA A 18 -11.55 7.54 0.65
CA ALA A 18 -12.52 6.91 -0.24
C ALA A 18 -12.01 6.83 -1.70
N VAL A 19 -11.41 7.91 -2.21
CA VAL A 19 -10.80 7.92 -3.56
C VAL A 19 -9.64 6.92 -3.65
N GLY A 20 -8.75 6.91 -2.66
CA GLY A 20 -7.65 5.95 -2.59
C GLY A 20 -8.15 4.51 -2.57
N ALA A 21 -9.13 4.22 -1.72
CA ALA A 21 -9.74 2.89 -1.62
C ALA A 21 -10.43 2.47 -2.91
N ALA A 22 -11.18 3.36 -3.55
CA ALA A 22 -11.84 3.09 -4.84
C ALA A 22 -10.82 2.77 -5.94
N LEU A 23 -9.71 3.50 -6.02
CA LEU A 23 -8.61 3.21 -6.94
C LEU A 23 -7.97 1.86 -6.64
N GLY A 24 -7.76 1.52 -5.36
CA GLY A 24 -7.19 0.23 -4.95
C GLY A 24 -8.08 -0.94 -5.33
N VAL A 25 -9.40 -0.82 -5.10
CA VAL A 25 -10.39 -1.82 -5.52
C VAL A 25 -10.44 -1.92 -7.04
N ALA A 26 -10.54 -0.82 -7.77
CA ALA A 26 -10.61 -0.83 -9.23
C ALA A 26 -9.37 -1.48 -9.85
N MET A 27 -8.18 -1.18 -9.33
CA MET A 27 -6.93 -1.81 -9.76
C MET A 27 -6.95 -3.31 -9.49
N ARG A 28 -7.33 -3.73 -8.27
CA ARG A 28 -7.40 -5.15 -7.90
C ARG A 28 -8.40 -5.93 -8.75
N GLU A 29 -9.62 -5.42 -8.91
CA GLU A 29 -10.69 -6.07 -9.69
C GLU A 29 -10.38 -6.08 -11.19
N GLY A 30 -9.92 -4.95 -11.74
CA GLY A 30 -9.57 -4.84 -13.16
C GLY A 30 -8.41 -5.74 -13.56
N LEU A 31 -7.55 -6.09 -12.60
CA LEU A 31 -6.46 -7.03 -12.80
C LEU A 31 -6.92 -8.48 -12.54
N ALA A 32 -7.80 -8.73 -11.56
CA ALA A 32 -8.40 -10.05 -11.31
C ALA A 32 -9.19 -10.62 -12.51
N THR A 33 -9.76 -9.76 -13.37
CA THR A 33 -10.45 -10.20 -14.61
C THR A 33 -9.50 -10.72 -15.69
N VAL A 34 -8.22 -10.35 -15.65
CA VAL A 34 -7.21 -10.73 -16.65
C VAL A 34 -6.61 -12.11 -16.35
N TRP A 35 -6.68 -12.59 -15.10
CA TRP A 35 -6.03 -13.85 -14.70
C TRP A 35 -7.02 -14.90 -14.21
N HIS A 36 -7.08 -15.99 -14.98
CA HIS A 36 -8.05 -17.06 -14.77
C HIS A 36 -7.50 -18.21 -13.91
N THR A 37 -6.18 -18.36 -13.79
CA THR A 37 -5.58 -19.49 -13.03
C THR A 37 -5.31 -19.12 -11.57
N ALA A 38 -5.49 -20.08 -10.67
CA ALA A 38 -5.23 -19.90 -9.23
C ALA A 38 -3.77 -19.53 -8.92
N THR A 39 -2.81 -20.12 -9.64
CA THR A 39 -1.37 -19.86 -9.47
C THR A 39 -1.00 -18.44 -9.88
N GLN A 40 -1.58 -17.91 -10.97
CA GLN A 40 -1.36 -16.52 -11.36
C GLN A 40 -1.89 -15.56 -10.30
N ARG A 41 -3.12 -15.80 -9.82
CA ARG A 41 -3.73 -14.99 -8.75
C ARG A 41 -2.86 -14.95 -7.48
N TRP A 42 -2.20 -16.06 -7.16
CA TRP A 42 -1.22 -16.13 -6.06
C TRP A 42 -0.02 -15.22 -6.23
N VAL A 43 0.64 -15.29 -7.39
CA VAL A 43 1.80 -14.42 -7.69
C VAL A 43 1.37 -12.95 -7.64
N PHE A 44 0.18 -12.63 -8.14
CA PHE A 44 -0.34 -11.26 -8.09
C PHE A 44 -0.64 -10.77 -6.69
N MET A 45 -1.07 -11.61 -5.77
CA MET A 45 -1.24 -11.21 -4.37
C MET A 45 0.09 -10.78 -3.74
N LEU A 46 1.18 -11.49 -4.04
CA LEU A 46 2.51 -11.09 -3.59
C LEU A 46 2.91 -9.75 -4.20
N VAL A 47 2.75 -9.60 -5.52
CA VAL A 47 3.05 -8.33 -6.20
C VAL A 47 2.21 -7.17 -5.64
N PHE A 48 0.91 -7.37 -5.42
CA PHE A 48 0.05 -6.35 -4.81
C PHE A 48 0.44 -6.02 -3.38
N ALA A 49 0.86 -7.00 -2.59
CA ALA A 49 1.37 -6.74 -1.24
C ALA A 49 2.62 -5.85 -1.28
N ALA A 50 3.58 -6.14 -2.15
CA ALA A 50 4.76 -5.29 -2.34
C ALA A 50 4.41 -3.89 -2.88
N VAL A 51 3.54 -3.82 -3.89
CA VAL A 51 3.12 -2.56 -4.53
C VAL A 51 2.28 -1.69 -3.59
N ALA A 52 1.40 -2.28 -2.78
CA ALA A 52 0.64 -1.59 -1.74
C ALA A 52 1.56 -0.99 -0.67
N ALA A 53 2.62 -1.71 -0.32
CA ALA A 53 3.55 -1.35 0.74
C ALA A 53 4.61 -0.32 0.31
N LEU A 54 4.89 -0.21 -0.99
CA LEU A 54 5.84 0.76 -1.56
C LEU A 54 5.55 2.21 -1.16
N PRO A 55 4.33 2.74 -1.40
CA PRO A 55 3.98 4.09 -0.98
C PRO A 55 4.03 4.28 0.53
N LEU A 56 3.68 3.25 1.32
CA LEU A 56 3.78 3.32 2.78
C LEU A 56 5.24 3.50 3.23
N GLY A 57 6.17 2.73 2.66
CA GLY A 57 7.60 2.88 2.94
C GLY A 57 8.16 4.24 2.52
N TRP A 58 7.74 4.75 1.36
CA TRP A 58 8.12 6.10 0.92
C TRP A 58 7.61 7.17 1.88
N MET A 59 6.39 7.00 2.41
CA MET A 59 5.78 7.93 3.36
C MET A 59 6.39 7.94 4.74
N VAL A 60 6.99 6.82 5.19
CA VAL A 60 7.77 6.81 6.45
C VAL A 60 8.93 7.80 6.37
N VAL A 61 9.47 7.99 5.16
CA VAL A 61 10.65 8.84 4.94
C VAL A 61 10.25 10.23 4.46
N ALA A 62 9.22 10.37 3.64
CA ALA A 62 8.78 11.66 3.10
C ALA A 62 7.91 12.41 4.12
N ALA A 63 8.15 13.72 4.30
CA ALA A 63 7.23 14.60 5.02
C ALA A 63 5.97 14.89 4.17
N ALA A 64 5.20 13.84 3.89
CA ALA A 64 4.04 13.91 3.00
C ALA A 64 2.88 14.68 3.63
N ARG A 65 2.10 15.38 2.79
CA ARG A 65 0.90 16.11 3.22
C ARG A 65 -0.17 15.13 3.76
N PRO A 66 -0.97 15.52 4.77
CA PRO A 66 -1.97 14.64 5.41
C PRO A 66 -3.02 14.09 4.44
N ARG A 67 -3.37 14.84 3.39
CA ARG A 67 -4.29 14.39 2.34
C ARG A 67 -3.73 13.26 1.49
N LEU A 68 -2.43 13.31 1.19
CA LEU A 68 -1.76 12.26 0.44
C LEU A 68 -1.66 11.00 1.31
N LEU A 69 -1.33 11.14 2.60
CA LEU A 69 -1.33 10.04 3.59
C LEU A 69 -2.67 9.32 3.63
N ALA A 70 -3.77 10.09 3.70
CA ALA A 70 -5.13 9.53 3.67
C ALA A 70 -5.43 8.73 2.39
N ALA A 71 -5.04 9.26 1.21
CA ALA A 71 -5.25 8.58 -0.07
C ALA A 71 -4.41 7.30 -0.19
N VAL A 72 -3.13 7.36 0.16
CA VAL A 72 -2.25 6.19 0.14
C VAL A 72 -2.71 5.13 1.12
N TRP A 73 -3.13 5.53 2.32
CA TRP A 73 -3.67 4.59 3.30
C TRP A 73 -4.90 3.85 2.78
N GLY A 74 -5.86 4.59 2.20
CA GLY A 74 -7.04 4.00 1.56
C GLY A 74 -6.68 3.05 0.42
N TRP A 75 -5.75 3.46 -0.45
CA TRP A 75 -5.29 2.66 -1.58
C TRP A 75 -4.57 1.39 -1.15
N SER A 76 -3.57 1.50 -0.28
CA SER A 76 -2.79 0.36 0.22
C SER A 76 -3.68 -0.64 0.97
N GLY A 77 -4.63 -0.16 1.79
CA GLY A 77 -5.57 -1.01 2.52
C GLY A 77 -6.53 -1.76 1.60
N ALA A 78 -7.05 -1.10 0.56
CA ALA A 78 -7.93 -1.73 -0.42
C ALA A 78 -7.20 -2.73 -1.33
N LEU A 79 -5.96 -2.41 -1.72
CA LEU A 79 -5.14 -3.25 -2.58
C LEU A 79 -4.65 -4.51 -1.84
N ALA A 80 -4.19 -4.38 -0.59
CA ALA A 80 -3.71 -5.47 0.26
C ALA A 80 -4.83 -6.13 1.10
N SER A 81 -6.02 -6.27 0.51
CA SER A 81 -7.21 -6.74 1.22
C SER A 81 -7.08 -8.20 1.67
N ILE A 82 -7.14 -8.40 3.00
CA ILE A 82 -7.06 -9.72 3.64
C ILE A 82 -8.19 -10.64 3.18
N SER A 83 -9.40 -10.11 2.98
CA SER A 83 -10.54 -10.92 2.56
C SER A 83 -10.36 -11.52 1.16
N ALA A 84 -9.78 -10.76 0.23
CA ALA A 84 -9.45 -11.28 -1.10
C ALA A 84 -8.40 -12.40 -1.00
N THR A 85 -7.36 -12.19 -0.16
CA THR A 85 -6.34 -13.21 0.13
C THR A 85 -6.93 -14.49 0.70
N SER A 86 -7.87 -14.39 1.64
CA SER A 86 -8.54 -15.57 2.22
C SER A 86 -9.30 -16.39 1.19
N VAL A 87 -10.02 -15.74 0.25
CA VAL A 87 -10.76 -16.45 -0.80
C VAL A 87 -9.83 -17.26 -1.69
N VAL A 88 -8.66 -16.72 -2.06
CA VAL A 88 -7.67 -17.44 -2.87
C VAL A 88 -6.96 -18.53 -2.07
N ALA A 89 -6.67 -18.28 -0.79
CA ALA A 89 -6.04 -19.27 0.09
C ALA A 89 -6.92 -20.52 0.30
N LEU A 90 -8.24 -20.36 0.38
CA LEU A 90 -9.19 -21.48 0.47
C LEU A 90 -9.28 -22.30 -0.82
N GLY A 91 -8.92 -21.70 -1.96
CA GLY A 91 -8.98 -22.35 -3.28
C GLY A 91 -7.71 -23.13 -3.68
N VAL A 92 -6.71 -23.22 -2.80
CA VAL A 92 -5.42 -23.88 -3.09
C VAL A 92 -5.07 -24.96 -2.06
N SER A 93 -4.03 -25.75 -2.34
CA SER A 93 -3.57 -26.75 -1.38
C SER A 93 -3.05 -26.09 -0.09
N PRO A 94 -3.15 -26.76 1.09
CA PRO A 94 -2.74 -26.20 2.37
C PRO A 94 -1.27 -25.75 2.40
N LEU A 95 -0.41 -26.43 1.66
CA LEU A 95 1.01 -26.07 1.56
C LEU A 95 1.21 -24.70 0.90
N TRP A 96 0.45 -24.39 -0.15
CA TRP A 96 0.46 -23.07 -0.79
C TRP A 96 -0.15 -21.99 0.09
N ALA A 97 -1.22 -22.30 0.83
CA ALA A 97 -1.80 -21.37 1.80
C ALA A 97 -0.80 -21.01 2.92
N LEU A 98 -0.08 -22.00 3.45
CA LEU A 98 0.98 -21.78 4.45
C LEU A 98 2.13 -20.94 3.89
N ALA A 99 2.61 -21.26 2.68
CA ALA A 99 3.64 -20.47 2.01
C ALA A 99 3.21 -19.01 1.87
N GLY A 100 1.95 -18.77 1.54
CA GLY A 100 1.40 -17.43 1.40
C GLY A 100 1.31 -16.61 2.67
N ILE A 101 0.97 -17.24 3.80
CA ILE A 101 0.94 -16.58 5.11
C ILE A 101 2.33 -15.98 5.44
N VAL A 102 3.40 -16.63 4.99
CA VAL A 102 4.78 -16.16 5.18
C VAL A 102 5.21 -15.19 4.08
N LEU A 103 4.93 -15.52 2.81
CA LEU A 103 5.41 -14.76 1.66
C LEU A 103 4.72 -13.41 1.51
N ILE A 104 3.46 -13.27 1.91
CA ILE A 104 2.73 -11.98 1.81
C ILE A 104 3.36 -10.92 2.72
N PRO A 105 3.57 -11.15 4.03
CA PRO A 105 4.29 -10.22 4.89
C PRO A 105 5.72 -9.93 4.40
N LEU A 106 6.45 -10.93 3.93
CA LEU A 106 7.80 -10.73 3.37
C LEU A 106 7.76 -9.82 2.15
N SER A 107 6.81 -10.03 1.25
CA SER A 107 6.64 -9.21 0.06
C SER A 107 6.25 -7.77 0.42
N ALA A 108 5.33 -7.58 1.37
CA ALA A 108 5.01 -6.25 1.90
C ALA A 108 6.25 -5.59 2.53
N ALA A 109 7.03 -6.31 3.33
CA ALA A 109 8.26 -5.79 3.93
C ALA A 109 9.28 -5.36 2.88
N THR A 110 9.44 -6.13 1.79
CA THR A 110 10.30 -5.72 0.67
C THR A 110 9.78 -4.45 0.00
N GLY A 111 8.46 -4.31 -0.19
CA GLY A 111 7.85 -3.10 -0.71
C GLY A 111 8.12 -1.88 0.17
N VAL A 112 7.91 -2.01 1.48
CA VAL A 112 8.24 -0.94 2.45
C VAL A 112 9.72 -0.56 2.38
N ALA A 113 10.62 -1.55 2.40
CA ALA A 113 12.06 -1.30 2.36
C ALA A 113 12.49 -0.55 1.10
N VAL A 114 12.00 -0.99 -0.07
CA VAL A 114 12.28 -0.30 -1.35
C VAL A 114 11.70 1.10 -1.34
N GLY A 115 10.47 1.29 -0.85
CA GLY A 115 9.83 2.59 -0.77
C GLY A 115 10.60 3.57 0.10
N ALA A 116 11.08 3.09 1.26
CA ALA A 116 11.90 3.87 2.17
C ALA A 116 13.24 4.26 1.52
N ILE A 117 13.92 3.33 0.85
CA ILE A 117 15.18 3.61 0.13
C ILE A 117 14.97 4.67 -0.95
N VAL A 118 13.89 4.57 -1.73
CA VAL A 118 13.53 5.55 -2.76
C VAL A 118 13.26 6.93 -2.12
N GLY A 119 12.55 6.96 -0.99
CA GLY A 119 12.28 8.19 -0.24
C GLY A 119 13.56 8.85 0.29
N LEU A 120 14.50 8.04 0.83
CA LEU A 120 15.79 8.52 1.34
C LEU A 120 16.63 9.12 0.21
N LYS A 121 16.71 8.43 -0.94
CA LYS A 121 17.43 8.92 -2.11
C LYS A 121 16.85 10.22 -2.64
N HIS A 122 15.53 10.36 -2.66
CA HIS A 122 14.87 11.59 -3.10
C HIS A 122 15.21 12.79 -2.19
N ARG A 123 15.24 12.58 -0.86
CA ARG A 123 15.65 13.63 0.10
C ARG A 123 17.09 14.08 -0.09
N GLN A 124 17.99 13.16 -0.41
CA GLN A 124 19.41 13.50 -0.67
C GLN A 124 19.58 14.39 -1.91
N ILE A 125 18.72 14.23 -2.92
CA ILE A 125 18.79 15.00 -4.17
C ILE A 125 18.13 16.38 -4.02
N HIS A 126 17.08 16.49 -3.20
CA HIS A 126 16.37 17.75 -2.95
C HIS A 126 16.38 18.17 -1.46
N PRO A 127 17.55 18.50 -0.89
CA PRO A 127 17.66 18.87 0.52
C PRO A 127 17.10 20.27 0.85
N VAL A 128 16.77 21.09 -0.16
CA VAL A 128 16.53 22.54 0.00
C VAL A 128 15.07 22.90 0.29
N ALA A 129 14.11 21.97 0.19
CA ALA A 129 12.69 22.27 0.38
C ALA A 129 12.19 22.14 1.83
N ASP A 130 13.05 21.71 2.77
CA ASP A 130 12.70 21.45 4.18
C ASP A 130 13.23 22.55 5.15
N ALA A 131 13.42 23.79 4.66
CA ALA A 131 13.56 24.96 5.53
C ALA A 131 12.15 25.48 5.91
N PRO A 132 11.92 25.86 7.18
CA PRO A 132 10.60 25.97 7.81
C PRO A 132 9.65 27.00 7.19
#